data_AF-A0A941ABS8-F1
#
_entry.id   AF-A0A941ABS8-F1
#
_cell.length_a   1.000
_cell.length_b   1.000
_cell.length_c   1.000
_cell.angle_alpha   90.00
_cell.angle_beta   90.00
_cell.angle_gamma   90.00
#
_symmetry.space_group_name_H-M   'P 1'
#
loop_
_entity.id
_entity.type
_entity.pdbx_description
1 polymer ?
#
loop_
_entity_poly.entity_id
_entity_poly.type
_entity_poly.pdbx_seq_one_letter_code
_entity_poly.pdbx_strand_id
1 'polypeptide(L)'
;MKTTAGIPYLPDNELAGPAELVNPIRARRTGGKLLNLDRILLHSPPFARGWNSMFGAIRSQLSLSAKLRELAIVAIGAINKADYEYAHHEPDFLKAGGTREQLVALADVPAAVDNTRLFDDAERATLALTYEMTRNITVADATMKRVRAILPDRQVVELAGTIAGYNMVSRFVVAIGLTGRLWSWREPSPATIWCPASWWRSGSSWSSRTGGIDGLFHLNACSRQRRPAGAGKNPTDLEAPHESEDVLPALRSGVLRGRRGASDAPDLRMGNRNRRLDRSPMGLGSRSHHPWRSIRLGVRAGIATGLTGSTE
;
A
#
# COMPACT_ATOMS: atom_id res chain seq x y z
N MET A 1 15.94 15.56 -12.31
CA MET A 1 15.22 15.45 -11.03
C MET A 1 15.72 14.21 -10.28
N LYS A 2 15.85 14.26 -8.96
CA LYS A 2 16.27 13.13 -8.10
C LYS A 2 15.25 12.96 -6.96
N THR A 3 15.23 11.79 -6.33
CA THR A 3 14.52 11.59 -5.06
C THR A 3 15.22 12.34 -3.92
N THR A 4 14.59 12.44 -2.75
CA THR A 4 15.25 13.04 -1.57
C THR A 4 16.42 12.20 -1.07
N ALA A 5 16.46 10.90 -1.37
CA ALA A 5 17.60 10.01 -1.14
C ALA A 5 18.69 10.11 -2.22
N GLY A 6 18.54 10.99 -3.22
CA GLY A 6 19.57 11.25 -4.24
C GLY A 6 19.58 10.30 -5.43
N ILE A 7 18.63 9.37 -5.54
CA ILE A 7 18.51 8.47 -6.69
C ILE A 7 17.91 9.25 -7.88
N PRO A 8 18.57 9.28 -9.06
CA PRO A 8 18.01 9.97 -10.22
C PRO A 8 16.81 9.22 -10.79
N TYR A 9 15.78 9.93 -11.23
CA TYR A 9 14.72 9.28 -12.00
C TYR A 9 15.22 8.95 -13.40
N LEU A 10 15.06 7.70 -13.84
CA LEU A 10 15.31 7.36 -15.25
C LEU A 10 14.41 8.20 -16.17
N PRO A 11 14.85 8.57 -17.38
CA PRO A 11 14.05 9.39 -18.28
C PRO A 11 12.78 8.64 -18.71
N ASP A 12 11.72 9.39 -19.03
CA ASP A 12 10.47 8.81 -19.54
C ASP A 12 10.53 8.64 -21.07
N ASN A 13 11.51 7.87 -21.56
CA ASN A 13 11.71 7.56 -22.98
C ASN A 13 12.33 6.15 -23.13
N GLU A 14 12.90 5.84 -24.29
CA GLU A 14 13.50 4.51 -24.56
C GLU A 14 14.70 4.19 -23.67
N LEU A 15 15.33 5.19 -23.05
CA LEU A 15 16.43 4.99 -22.10
C LEU A 15 15.95 4.57 -20.70
N ALA A 16 14.63 4.43 -20.49
CA ALA A 16 14.06 3.97 -19.23
C ALA A 16 14.38 2.49 -18.94
N GLY A 17 14.69 1.69 -19.96
CA GLY A 17 15.02 0.28 -19.81
C GLY A 17 14.56 -0.55 -21.00
N PRO A 18 14.75 -1.89 -20.92
CA PRO A 18 14.40 -2.80 -22.00
C PRO A 18 12.92 -2.71 -22.41
N ALA A 19 12.63 -2.62 -23.71
CA ALA A 19 11.29 -2.35 -24.24
C ALA A 19 10.26 -3.42 -23.83
N GLU A 20 10.67 -4.68 -23.73
CA GLU A 20 9.81 -5.79 -23.30
C GLU A 20 9.34 -5.65 -21.84
N LEU A 21 10.09 -4.92 -21.02
CA LEU A 21 9.71 -4.59 -19.65
C LEU A 21 8.94 -3.27 -19.57
N VAL A 22 9.40 -2.24 -20.29
CA VAL A 22 8.84 -0.89 -20.20
C VAL A 22 7.46 -0.81 -20.89
N ASN A 23 7.25 -1.47 -22.03
CA ASN A 23 6.00 -1.37 -22.79
C ASN A 23 4.78 -1.85 -22.00
N PRO A 24 4.80 -3.02 -21.32
CA PRO A 24 3.69 -3.42 -20.44
C PRO A 24 3.46 -2.47 -19.26
N ILE A 25 4.49 -1.76 -18.80
CA ILE A 25 4.35 -0.71 -17.79
C ILE A 25 3.58 0.47 -18.37
N ARG A 26 4.00 1.00 -19.53
CA ARG A 26 3.33 2.11 -20.20
C ARG A 26 1.88 1.80 -20.53
N ALA A 27 1.60 0.60 -21.04
CA ALA A 27 0.27 0.19 -21.49
C ALA A 27 -0.82 0.26 -20.40
N ARG A 28 -0.44 0.13 -19.11
CA ARG A 28 -1.36 0.22 -17.97
C ARG A 28 -1.41 1.60 -17.30
N ARG A 29 -0.66 2.59 -17.80
CA ARG A 29 -0.63 3.95 -17.26
C ARG A 29 -1.44 4.89 -18.15
N THR A 30 -2.12 5.84 -17.53
CA THR A 30 -2.83 6.91 -18.25
C THR A 30 -1.85 7.66 -19.16
N GLY A 31 -2.16 7.73 -20.45
CA GLY A 31 -1.32 8.40 -21.45
C GLY A 31 0.04 7.75 -21.69
N GLY A 32 0.27 6.51 -21.25
CA GLY A 32 1.53 5.80 -21.44
C GLY A 32 2.73 6.36 -20.66
N LYS A 33 2.51 7.32 -19.75
CA LYS A 33 3.57 7.98 -18.98
C LYS A 33 4.00 7.14 -17.78
N LEU A 34 5.31 7.04 -17.55
CA LEU A 34 5.85 6.29 -16.42
C LEU A 34 5.64 7.06 -15.11
N LEU A 35 5.23 6.36 -14.04
CA LEU A 35 5.21 6.96 -12.71
C LEU A 35 6.64 7.17 -12.19
N ASN A 36 6.81 8.07 -11.22
CA ASN A 36 8.06 8.24 -10.49
C ASN A 36 8.54 6.90 -9.88
N LEU A 37 7.64 6.09 -9.33
CA LEU A 37 7.98 4.74 -8.87
C LEU A 37 8.48 3.83 -10.00
N ASP A 38 7.83 3.83 -11.17
CA ASP A 38 8.28 3.01 -12.31
C ASP A 38 9.71 3.39 -12.71
N ARG A 39 9.99 4.70 -12.81
CA ARG A 39 11.29 5.27 -13.17
C ARG A 39 12.39 4.97 -12.15
N ILE A 40 12.03 4.72 -10.89
CA ILE A 40 12.95 4.29 -9.85
C ILE A 40 13.19 2.79 -9.88
N LEU A 41 12.13 1.98 -9.99
CA LEU A 41 12.26 0.52 -10.03
C LEU A 41 13.09 0.05 -11.23
N LEU A 42 12.98 0.75 -12.36
CA LEU A 42 13.67 0.42 -13.60
C LEU A 42 15.21 0.56 -13.53
N HIS A 43 15.78 1.15 -12.47
CA HIS A 43 17.21 1.02 -12.16
C HIS A 43 17.64 -0.44 -11.97
N SER A 44 16.70 -1.34 -11.65
CA SER A 44 16.91 -2.78 -11.58
C SER A 44 15.80 -3.49 -12.36
N PRO A 45 16.00 -3.81 -13.65
CA PRO A 45 15.00 -4.52 -14.46
C PRO A 45 14.49 -5.84 -13.84
N PRO A 46 15.33 -6.69 -13.21
CA PRO A 46 14.83 -7.89 -12.51
C PRO A 46 13.90 -7.55 -11.35
N PHE A 47 14.22 -6.53 -10.56
CA PHE A 47 13.40 -6.09 -9.44
C PHE A 47 12.07 -5.49 -9.92
N ALA A 48 12.12 -4.63 -10.94
CA ALA A 48 10.94 -4.05 -11.57
C ALA A 48 10.00 -5.13 -12.14
N ARG A 49 10.54 -6.20 -12.76
CA ARG A 49 9.72 -7.34 -13.22
C ARG A 49 8.97 -8.00 -12.06
N GLY A 50 9.69 -8.44 -11.03
CA GLY A 50 9.08 -9.11 -9.87
C GLY A 50 8.05 -8.24 -9.16
N TRP A 51 8.38 -6.96 -8.95
CA TRP A 51 7.47 -5.97 -8.40
C TRP A 51 6.19 -5.86 -9.21
N ASN A 52 6.31 -5.64 -10.52
CA ASN A 52 5.15 -5.45 -11.38
C ASN A 52 4.27 -6.70 -11.49
N SER A 53 4.86 -7.90 -11.47
CA SER A 53 4.11 -9.16 -11.43
C SER A 53 3.31 -9.30 -10.13
N MET A 54 3.96 -9.13 -8.98
CA MET A 54 3.31 -9.27 -7.67
C MET A 54 2.21 -8.23 -7.46
N PHE A 55 2.51 -6.94 -7.65
CA PHE A 55 1.53 -5.87 -7.46
C PHE A 55 0.51 -5.78 -8.59
N GLY A 56 0.81 -6.36 -9.76
CA GLY A 56 -0.21 -6.63 -10.78
C GLY A 56 -1.26 -7.58 -10.24
N ALA A 57 -0.85 -8.75 -9.72
CA ALA A 57 -1.76 -9.73 -9.13
C ALA A 57 -2.57 -9.15 -7.96
N ILE A 58 -1.93 -8.45 -7.02
CA ILE A 58 -2.62 -7.83 -5.87
C ILE A 58 -3.72 -6.86 -6.31
N ARG A 59 -3.45 -6.03 -7.33
CA ARG A 59 -4.38 -4.98 -7.77
C ARG A 59 -5.48 -5.46 -8.72
N SER A 60 -5.32 -6.58 -9.42
CA SER A 60 -6.30 -6.98 -10.45
C SER A 60 -6.73 -8.44 -10.46
N GLN A 61 -6.14 -9.32 -9.63
CA GLN A 61 -6.39 -10.77 -9.72
C GLN A 61 -6.89 -11.41 -8.41
N LEU A 62 -6.96 -10.65 -7.32
CA LEU A 62 -7.46 -11.15 -6.03
C LEU A 62 -9.00 -11.18 -6.03
N SER A 63 -9.58 -12.07 -5.21
CA SER A 63 -11.02 -12.13 -4.94
C SER A 63 -11.47 -11.18 -3.83
N LEU A 64 -10.53 -10.69 -3.01
CA LEU A 64 -10.76 -9.67 -1.99
C LEU A 64 -11.36 -8.40 -2.63
N SER A 65 -12.37 -7.83 -1.97
CA SER A 65 -13.04 -6.64 -2.47
C SER A 65 -12.06 -5.47 -2.61
N ALA A 66 -12.24 -4.67 -3.66
CA ALA A 66 -11.41 -3.48 -3.89
C ALA A 66 -11.45 -2.54 -2.67
N LYS A 67 -12.62 -2.39 -2.02
CA LYS A 67 -12.77 -1.51 -0.85
C LYS A 67 -11.88 -1.95 0.31
N LEU A 68 -11.88 -3.23 0.68
CA LEU A 68 -11.04 -3.74 1.79
C LEU A 68 -9.56 -3.70 1.44
N ARG A 69 -9.22 -4.02 0.19
CA ARG A 69 -7.85 -3.94 -0.30
C ARG A 69 -7.32 -2.51 -0.21
N GLU A 70 -8.03 -1.55 -0.79
CA GLU A 70 -7.60 -0.15 -0.78
C GLU A 70 -7.63 0.44 0.64
N LEU A 71 -8.60 0.06 1.49
CA LEU A 71 -8.64 0.45 2.90
C LEU A 71 -7.35 0.08 3.64
N ALA A 72 -6.91 -1.18 3.49
CA ALA A 72 -5.66 -1.64 4.08
C ALA A 72 -4.47 -0.82 3.57
N ILE A 73 -4.41 -0.54 2.27
CA ILE A 73 -3.31 0.21 1.65
C ILE A 73 -3.26 1.65 2.16
N VAL A 74 -4.38 2.39 2.15
CA VAL A 74 -4.40 3.76 2.65
C VAL A 74 -4.10 3.82 4.15
N ALA A 75 -4.56 2.84 4.95
CA ALA A 75 -4.22 2.75 6.36
C ALA A 75 -2.71 2.52 6.57
N ILE A 76 -2.05 1.66 5.78
CA ILE A 76 -0.60 1.45 5.82
C ILE A 76 0.13 2.76 5.48
N GLY A 77 -0.30 3.45 4.42
CA GLY A 77 0.25 4.74 4.03
C GLY A 77 0.19 5.76 5.18
N ALA A 78 -0.94 5.82 5.89
CA ALA A 78 -1.13 6.70 7.05
C ALA A 78 -0.23 6.30 8.22
N ILE A 79 -0.20 5.02 8.60
CA ILE A 79 0.60 4.50 9.73
C ILE A 79 2.10 4.73 9.49
N ASN A 80 2.57 4.42 8.29
CA ASN A 80 3.99 4.47 7.93
C ASN A 80 4.44 5.86 7.44
N LYS A 81 3.53 6.83 7.34
CA LYS A 81 3.79 8.17 6.80
C LYS A 81 4.37 8.10 5.37
N ALA A 82 3.85 7.17 4.57
CA ALA A 82 4.27 6.96 3.20
C ALA A 82 3.38 7.79 2.25
N ASP A 83 3.62 9.10 2.20
CA ASP A 83 2.76 10.05 1.46
C ASP A 83 2.61 9.71 -0.02
N TYR A 84 3.66 9.18 -0.65
CA TYR A 84 3.60 8.75 -2.05
C TYR A 84 2.62 7.59 -2.27
N GLU A 85 2.69 6.56 -1.42
CA GLU A 85 1.76 5.43 -1.48
C GLU A 85 0.33 5.90 -1.18
N TYR A 86 0.17 6.69 -0.13
CA TYR A 86 -1.12 7.23 0.28
C TYR A 86 -1.80 8.00 -0.85
N ALA A 87 -1.09 8.98 -1.44
CA ALA A 87 -1.63 9.84 -2.48
C ALA A 87 -2.01 9.07 -3.76
N HIS A 88 -1.34 7.95 -4.05
CA HIS A 88 -1.69 7.09 -5.17
C HIS A 88 -2.91 6.22 -4.90
N HIS A 89 -3.19 5.88 -3.64
CA HIS A 89 -4.25 4.95 -3.26
C HIS A 89 -5.51 5.61 -2.69
N GLU A 90 -5.45 6.86 -2.24
CA GLU A 90 -6.63 7.64 -1.83
C GLU A 90 -7.71 7.71 -2.94
N PRO A 91 -7.38 8.04 -4.22
CA PRO A 91 -8.39 8.05 -5.28
C PRO A 91 -8.99 6.66 -5.54
N ASP A 92 -8.18 5.60 -5.46
CA ASP A 92 -8.65 4.23 -5.68
C ASP A 92 -9.55 3.75 -4.53
N PHE A 93 -9.26 4.15 -3.28
CA PHE A 93 -10.13 3.89 -2.13
C PHE A 93 -11.50 4.58 -2.28
N LEU A 94 -11.51 5.85 -2.67
CA LEU A 94 -12.74 6.59 -2.93
C LEU A 94 -13.55 5.96 -4.07
N LYS A 95 -12.88 5.57 -5.17
CA LYS A 95 -13.50 4.87 -6.29
C LYS A 95 -14.07 3.51 -5.89
N ALA A 96 -13.47 2.84 -4.92
CA ALA A 96 -13.95 1.57 -4.37
C ALA A 96 -15.13 1.73 -3.38
N GLY A 97 -15.64 2.94 -3.19
CA GLY A 97 -16.77 3.24 -2.30
C GLY A 97 -16.38 3.63 -0.88
N GLY A 98 -15.10 3.89 -0.63
CA GLY A 98 -14.64 4.54 0.60
C GLY A 98 -15.05 6.01 0.67
N THR A 99 -15.07 6.59 1.86
CA THR A 99 -15.47 8.01 2.04
C THR A 99 -14.34 8.89 2.54
N ARG A 100 -14.50 10.22 2.39
CA ARG A 100 -13.53 11.18 2.92
C ARG A 100 -13.49 11.16 4.45
N GLU A 101 -14.61 10.95 5.10
CA GLU A 101 -14.71 10.84 6.57
C GLU A 101 -13.94 9.62 7.07
N GLN A 102 -14.03 8.50 6.34
CA GLN A 102 -13.21 7.32 6.63
C GLN A 102 -11.73 7.66 6.51
N LEU A 103 -11.30 8.31 5.42
CA LEU A 103 -9.90 8.71 5.21
C LEU A 103 -9.38 9.63 6.33
N VAL A 104 -10.17 10.61 6.77
CA VAL A 104 -9.84 11.49 7.90
C VAL A 104 -9.67 10.69 9.19
N ALA A 105 -10.55 9.71 9.44
CA ALA A 105 -10.46 8.86 10.63
C ALA A 105 -9.19 8.00 10.65
N LEU A 106 -8.59 7.67 9.49
CA LEU A 106 -7.32 6.95 9.42
C LEU A 106 -6.11 7.73 9.92
N ALA A 107 -6.26 9.02 10.28
CA ALA A 107 -5.23 9.76 11.01
C ALA A 107 -4.88 9.09 12.37
N ASP A 108 -5.83 8.37 12.95
CA ASP A 108 -5.66 7.52 14.14
C ASP A 108 -6.28 6.14 13.86
N VAL A 109 -5.49 5.25 13.26
CA VAL A 109 -5.95 3.89 12.91
C VAL A 109 -6.42 3.08 14.14
N PRO A 110 -5.72 3.07 15.30
CA PRO A 110 -6.25 2.45 16.51
C PRO A 110 -7.66 2.92 16.87
N ALA A 111 -7.93 4.23 16.88
CA ALA A 111 -9.27 4.73 17.14
C ALA A 111 -10.28 4.37 16.03
N ALA A 112 -9.84 4.30 14.77
CA ALA A 112 -10.68 3.90 13.65
C ALA A 112 -11.16 2.43 13.74
N VAL A 113 -10.37 1.52 14.33
CA VAL A 113 -10.76 0.11 14.55
C VAL A 113 -12.03 -0.02 15.39
N ASP A 114 -12.26 0.89 16.32
CA ASP A 114 -13.42 0.89 17.22
C ASP A 114 -14.57 1.78 16.73
N ASN A 115 -14.39 2.48 15.61
CA ASN A 115 -15.37 3.42 15.07
C ASN A 115 -16.46 2.70 14.26
N THR A 116 -17.49 2.23 14.96
CA THR A 116 -18.67 1.55 14.38
C THR A 116 -19.55 2.43 13.50
N ARG A 117 -19.39 3.76 13.58
CA ARG A 117 -20.19 4.72 12.79
C ARG A 117 -19.66 4.88 11.37
N LEU A 118 -18.34 4.87 11.21
CA LEU A 118 -17.69 5.10 9.91
C LEU A 118 -17.27 3.81 9.22
N PHE A 119 -17.08 2.73 9.97
CA PHE A 119 -16.56 1.48 9.43
C PHE A 119 -17.46 0.30 9.82
N ASP A 120 -17.82 -0.51 8.83
CA ASP A 120 -18.53 -1.77 9.07
C ASP A 120 -17.64 -2.82 9.72
N ASP A 121 -18.19 -4.00 10.03
CA ASP A 121 -17.46 -5.06 10.72
C ASP A 121 -16.27 -5.59 9.91
N ALA A 122 -16.38 -5.60 8.58
CA ALA A 122 -15.35 -6.08 7.68
C ALA A 122 -14.19 -5.09 7.55
N GLU A 123 -14.52 -3.80 7.45
CA GLU A 123 -13.58 -2.70 7.44
C GLU A 123 -12.83 -2.60 8.79
N ARG A 124 -13.53 -2.69 9.93
CA ARG A 124 -12.89 -2.65 11.26
C ARG A 124 -11.95 -3.84 11.50
N ALA A 125 -12.32 -5.04 11.08
CA ALA A 125 -11.44 -6.20 11.15
C ALA A 125 -10.21 -6.05 10.23
N THR A 126 -10.41 -5.47 9.04
CA THR A 126 -9.32 -5.15 8.11
C THR A 126 -8.34 -4.14 8.71
N LEU A 127 -8.84 -3.08 9.35
CA LEU A 127 -8.02 -2.09 10.03
C LEU A 127 -7.24 -2.69 11.21
N ALA A 128 -7.86 -3.56 12.01
CA ALA A 128 -7.21 -4.23 13.13
C ALA A 128 -6.03 -5.10 12.66
N LEU A 129 -6.28 -5.96 11.66
CA LEU A 129 -5.22 -6.79 11.06
C LEU A 129 -4.12 -5.94 10.44
N THR A 130 -4.51 -4.88 9.71
CA THR A 130 -3.56 -3.95 9.08
C THR A 130 -2.66 -3.29 10.11
N TYR A 131 -3.23 -2.79 11.22
CA TYR A 131 -2.48 -2.16 12.29
C TYR A 131 -1.48 -3.13 12.94
N GLU A 132 -1.95 -4.31 13.35
CA GLU A 132 -1.09 -5.30 14.02
C GLU A 132 0.03 -5.81 13.12
N MET A 133 -0.25 -6.17 11.87
CA MET A 133 0.78 -6.60 10.92
C MET A 133 1.80 -5.48 10.62
N THR A 134 1.36 -4.22 10.63
CA THR A 134 2.23 -3.07 10.30
C THR A 134 3.10 -2.64 11.48
N ARG A 135 2.55 -2.61 12.69
CA ARG A 135 3.22 -2.08 13.89
C ARG A 135 3.81 -3.15 14.80
N ASN A 136 3.11 -4.28 14.96
CA ASN A 136 3.44 -5.29 15.96
C ASN A 136 4.09 -6.52 15.35
N ILE A 137 3.91 -6.75 14.03
CA ILE A 137 4.30 -7.94 13.26
C ILE A 137 3.52 -9.20 13.68
N THR A 138 3.41 -9.43 14.99
CA THR A 138 2.60 -10.48 15.58
C THR A 138 1.14 -10.04 15.61
N VAL A 139 0.27 -10.88 15.07
CA VAL A 139 -1.18 -10.69 15.07
C VAL A 139 -1.79 -11.48 16.21
N ALA A 140 -2.69 -10.87 16.98
CA ALA A 140 -3.40 -11.52 18.05
C ALA A 140 -4.43 -12.54 17.52
N ASP A 141 -4.61 -13.65 18.23
CA ASP A 141 -5.60 -14.69 17.86
C ASP A 141 -7.01 -14.12 17.73
N ALA A 142 -7.37 -13.16 18.59
CA ALA A 142 -8.67 -12.49 18.54
C ALA A 142 -8.87 -11.72 17.22
N THR A 143 -7.83 -11.03 16.74
CA THR A 143 -7.86 -10.28 15.47
C THR A 143 -7.99 -11.23 14.29
N MET A 144 -7.19 -12.30 14.26
CA MET A 144 -7.30 -13.31 13.20
C MET A 144 -8.65 -14.04 13.22
N LYS A 145 -9.19 -14.35 14.40
CA LYS A 145 -10.54 -14.93 14.56
C LYS A 145 -11.61 -14.00 14.01
N ARG A 146 -11.52 -12.69 14.28
CA ARG A 146 -12.46 -11.69 13.75
C ARG A 146 -12.42 -11.63 12.23
N VAL A 147 -11.23 -11.62 11.63
CA VAL A 147 -11.05 -11.63 10.16
C VAL A 147 -11.61 -12.91 9.53
N ARG A 148 -11.35 -14.08 10.12
CA ARG A 148 -11.87 -15.36 9.61
C ARG A 148 -13.39 -15.51 9.78
N ALA A 149 -14.01 -14.75 10.67
CA ALA A 149 -15.47 -14.75 10.84
C ALA A 149 -16.19 -14.01 9.69
N ILE A 150 -15.51 -13.10 8.99
CA ILE A 150 -16.10 -12.24 7.95
C ILE A 150 -15.61 -12.58 6.53
N LEU A 151 -14.45 -13.24 6.39
CA LEU A 151 -13.81 -13.53 5.12
C LEU A 151 -13.52 -15.04 4.99
N PRO A 152 -13.74 -15.64 3.80
CA PRO A 152 -13.30 -17.00 3.53
C PRO A 152 -11.77 -17.08 3.49
N ASP A 153 -11.19 -18.26 3.78
CA ASP A 153 -9.75 -18.46 3.92
C ASP A 153 -8.92 -17.89 2.75
N ARG A 154 -9.42 -18.02 1.50
CA ARG A 154 -8.78 -17.40 0.33
C ARG A 154 -8.62 -15.88 0.51
N GLN A 155 -9.68 -15.18 0.89
CA GLN A 155 -9.64 -13.72 1.05
C GLN A 155 -8.82 -13.30 2.28
N VAL A 156 -8.74 -14.15 3.31
CA VAL A 156 -7.84 -13.92 4.46
C VAL A 156 -6.38 -13.93 4.01
N VAL A 157 -5.97 -14.91 3.20
CA VAL A 157 -4.62 -14.97 2.63
C VAL A 157 -4.36 -13.79 1.70
N GLU A 158 -5.33 -13.43 0.86
CA GLU A 158 -5.23 -12.29 -0.06
C GLU A 158 -5.11 -10.94 0.70
N LEU A 159 -5.84 -10.77 1.81
CA LEU A 159 -5.73 -9.59 2.67
C LEU A 159 -4.37 -9.52 3.37
N ALA A 160 -3.92 -10.61 3.97
CA ALA A 160 -2.60 -10.67 4.60
C ALA A 160 -1.47 -10.41 3.59
N GLY A 161 -1.57 -10.99 2.39
CA GLY A 161 -0.64 -10.77 1.28
C GLY A 161 -0.64 -9.33 0.78
N THR A 162 -1.81 -8.69 0.70
CA THR A 162 -1.94 -7.25 0.39
C THR A 162 -1.24 -6.42 1.46
N ILE A 163 -1.53 -6.65 2.74
CA ILE A 163 -0.96 -5.89 3.86
C ILE A 163 0.56 -6.05 3.89
N ALA A 164 1.08 -7.27 3.73
CA ALA A 164 2.51 -7.54 3.68
C ALA A 164 3.18 -6.86 2.47
N GLY A 165 2.56 -6.98 1.29
CA GLY A 165 3.04 -6.36 0.06
C GLY A 165 3.13 -4.84 0.18
N TYR A 166 2.10 -4.18 0.69
CA TYR A 166 2.10 -2.73 0.83
C TYR A 166 2.94 -2.22 2.00
N ASN A 167 3.15 -3.03 3.04
CA ASN A 167 4.21 -2.77 4.01
C ASN A 167 5.62 -2.78 3.38
N MET A 168 5.85 -3.61 2.35
CA MET A 168 7.08 -3.53 1.55
C MET A 168 7.12 -2.26 0.70
N VAL A 169 6.01 -1.90 0.02
CA VAL A 169 5.93 -0.68 -0.78
C VAL A 169 6.23 0.54 0.07
N SER A 170 5.55 0.71 1.20
CA SER A 170 5.68 1.87 2.07
C SER A 170 7.13 2.04 2.54
N ARG A 171 7.78 0.94 2.95
CA ARG A 171 9.19 0.94 3.38
C ARG A 171 10.13 1.31 2.22
N PHE A 172 9.87 0.79 1.02
CA PHE A 172 10.66 1.11 -0.16
C PHE A 172 10.54 2.58 -0.56
N VAL A 173 9.31 3.09 -0.71
CA VAL A 173 9.08 4.46 -1.19
C VAL A 173 9.58 5.50 -0.19
N VAL A 174 9.46 5.23 1.11
CA VAL A 174 10.03 6.08 2.16
C VAL A 174 11.55 6.04 2.13
N ALA A 175 12.17 4.85 2.07
CA ALA A 175 13.63 4.73 2.06
C ALA A 175 14.28 5.36 0.82
N ILE A 176 13.65 5.23 -0.35
CA ILE A 176 14.14 5.83 -1.59
C ILE A 176 13.81 7.33 -1.69
N GLY A 177 13.00 7.87 -0.78
CA GLY A 177 12.70 9.29 -0.75
C GLY A 177 11.75 9.73 -1.87
N LEU A 178 10.80 8.87 -2.23
CA LEU A 178 9.67 9.23 -3.09
C LEU A 178 8.66 10.03 -2.26
N THR A 179 8.51 11.31 -2.59
CA THR A 179 7.58 12.20 -1.90
C THR A 179 6.28 12.30 -2.69
N GLY A 180 5.15 12.06 -2.01
CA GLY A 180 3.82 12.39 -2.52
C GLY A 180 3.38 13.78 -2.06
N ARG A 181 2.16 14.18 -2.45
CA ARG A 181 1.48 15.29 -1.79
C ARG A 181 1.23 14.87 -0.33
N LEU A 182 1.50 15.76 0.63
CA LEU A 182 1.10 15.56 2.03
C LEU A 182 -0.42 15.32 2.08
N TRP A 183 -0.86 14.46 3.00
CA TRP A 183 -2.27 14.09 3.13
C TRP A 183 -3.17 15.30 3.31
N SER A 184 -4.34 15.25 2.69
CA SER A 184 -5.24 16.40 2.56
C SER A 184 -5.73 16.99 3.89
N TRP A 185 -5.69 16.24 5.00
CA TRP A 185 -5.96 16.75 6.35
C TRP A 185 -4.70 17.31 7.12
N ARG A 186 -3.41 17.19 6.66
CA ARG A 186 -2.17 17.56 7.45
C ARG A 186 -1.79 18.98 7.20
N GLU A 187 -1.86 19.41 5.94
CA GLU A 187 -3.04 20.11 5.48
C GLU A 187 -3.74 20.94 6.54
N PRO A 188 -3.14 21.89 7.29
CA PRO A 188 -4.00 22.87 7.92
C PRO A 188 -4.78 23.49 6.77
N SER A 189 -6.11 23.37 6.77
CA SER A 189 -6.90 24.13 5.83
C SER A 189 -6.47 25.60 6.01
N PRO A 190 -6.25 26.38 4.93
CA PRO A 190 -6.08 27.82 5.06
C PRO A 190 -7.29 28.50 5.73
N ALA A 191 -8.37 27.75 5.95
CA ALA A 191 -9.55 28.15 6.70
C ALA A 191 -9.39 27.90 8.21
N THR A 192 -8.96 28.97 8.88
CA THR A 192 -9.56 29.43 10.14
C THR A 192 -9.11 28.72 11.42
N ILE A 193 -7.94 29.11 11.93
CA ILE A 193 -7.79 29.28 13.39
C ILE A 193 -8.74 30.44 13.76
N TRP A 194 -9.99 30.13 14.12
CA TRP A 194 -10.89 31.10 14.73
C TRP A 194 -10.46 31.23 16.19
N CYS A 195 -9.48 32.10 16.45
CA CYS A 195 -9.20 32.53 17.81
C CYS A 195 -10.28 33.57 18.16
N PRO A 196 -11.22 33.31 19.09
CA PRO A 196 -12.23 34.29 19.46
C PRO A 196 -11.56 35.59 19.88
N ALA A 197 -12.13 36.74 19.53
CA ALA A 197 -11.59 38.05 19.92
C ALA A 197 -11.39 38.20 21.44
N SER A 198 -12.06 37.38 22.26
CA SER A 198 -11.92 37.33 23.72
C SER A 198 -10.57 36.79 24.22
N TRP A 199 -9.80 36.10 23.39
CA TRP A 199 -8.45 35.60 23.75
C TRP A 199 -7.35 36.67 23.56
N TRP A 200 -7.73 37.85 23.08
CA TRP A 200 -6.84 39.01 22.92
C TRP A 200 -7.19 40.08 23.97
N ARG A 201 -6.92 39.81 25.26
CA ARG A 201 -6.87 40.87 26.27
C ARG A 201 -5.52 40.92 26.96
N SER A 202 -4.88 42.07 26.71
CA SER A 202 -3.96 42.83 27.55
C SER A 202 -2.89 42.09 28.35
N GLY A 203 -1.65 42.31 27.90
CA GLY A 203 -0.39 42.30 28.66
C GLY A 203 -0.50 42.00 30.16
N SER A 204 -0.02 40.83 30.53
CA SER A 204 0.47 40.56 31.88
C SER A 204 1.79 39.81 31.72
N SER A 205 2.88 40.46 32.12
CA SER A 205 4.20 39.85 32.23
C SER A 205 4.14 38.67 33.20
N TRP A 206 4.45 37.46 32.74
CA TRP A 206 4.67 36.33 33.62
C TRP A 206 6.13 36.31 34.07
N SER A 207 6.37 36.63 35.34
CA SER A 207 7.63 36.34 36.02
C SER A 207 7.69 34.84 36.33
N SER A 208 8.75 34.16 35.87
CA SER A 208 9.05 32.77 36.21
C SER A 208 9.29 32.62 37.71
N ARG A 209 8.47 31.80 38.39
CA ARG A 209 8.82 31.23 39.69
C ARG A 209 8.70 29.71 39.58
N THR A 210 9.82 29.07 39.84
CA THR A 210 10.05 27.61 39.86
C THR A 210 9.22 26.92 40.93
N GLY A 211 8.63 25.77 40.59
CA GLY A 211 8.02 24.83 41.55
C GLY A 211 7.41 23.66 40.78
N GLY A 212 8.09 22.51 40.81
CA GLY A 212 7.90 21.41 39.87
C GLY A 212 6.57 20.66 39.98
N ILE A 213 6.17 20.06 38.85
CA ILE A 213 5.81 18.65 38.64
C ILE A 213 5.40 18.51 37.15
N ASP A 214 6.30 18.11 36.26
CA ASP A 214 5.95 18.00 34.83
C ASP A 214 5.37 16.63 34.49
N GLY A 215 4.03 16.59 34.47
CA GLY A 215 3.21 15.68 33.68
C GLY A 215 2.41 16.46 32.65
N LEU A 216 2.41 15.95 31.41
CA LEU A 216 1.49 16.21 30.30
C LEU A 216 1.37 17.62 29.63
N PHE A 217 1.17 17.54 28.30
CA PHE A 217 0.71 18.55 27.33
C PHE A 217 1.71 19.62 26.85
N HIS A 218 2.33 19.38 25.69
CA HIS A 218 2.83 20.44 24.82
C HIS A 218 1.64 21.14 24.13
N LEU A 219 1.24 22.29 24.67
CA LEU A 219 0.42 23.27 23.97
C LEU A 219 1.34 24.12 23.06
N ASN A 220 1.08 24.10 21.76
CA ASN A 220 1.78 24.95 20.78
C ASN A 220 1.51 26.44 21.06
N ALA A 221 2.55 27.19 21.36
CA ALA A 221 2.50 28.65 21.42
C ALA A 221 2.34 29.25 20.02
N CYS A 222 1.27 30.00 19.80
CA CYS A 222 1.03 30.76 18.58
C CYS A 222 1.91 32.02 18.58
N SER A 223 3.12 31.95 17.99
CA SER A 223 4.00 33.11 17.88
C SER A 223 3.57 34.07 16.78
N ARG A 224 3.46 35.37 17.09
CA ARG A 224 3.35 36.46 16.11
C ARG A 224 4.54 36.42 15.13
N GLN A 225 4.34 36.00 13.89
CA GLN A 225 5.23 36.42 12.81
C GLN A 225 4.57 37.60 12.08
N ARG A 226 5.18 38.78 12.25
CA ARG A 226 4.84 39.96 11.44
C ARG A 226 5.29 39.68 10.00
N ARG A 227 4.40 39.89 9.03
CA ARG A 227 4.78 40.02 7.62
C ARG A 227 5.74 41.21 7.46
N PRO A 228 6.89 41.07 6.79
CA PRO A 228 7.64 42.23 6.33
C PRO A 228 6.83 42.96 5.24
N ALA A 229 6.73 44.27 5.37
CA ALA A 229 6.10 45.13 4.37
C ALA A 229 7.06 45.36 3.20
N GLY A 230 6.55 45.23 1.97
CA GLY A 230 7.20 45.75 0.77
C GLY A 230 8.04 44.76 -0.04
N ALA A 231 7.39 44.01 -0.93
CA ALA A 231 7.93 43.63 -2.24
C ALA A 231 6.76 43.13 -3.10
N GLY A 232 6.09 44.05 -3.79
CA GLY A 232 5.14 43.69 -4.84
C GLY A 232 5.89 43.20 -6.06
N LYS A 233 5.59 41.97 -6.51
CA LYS A 233 5.57 41.55 -7.92
C LYS A 233 4.49 40.47 -8.07
N ASN A 234 3.62 40.63 -9.05
CA ASN A 234 2.58 39.66 -9.43
C ASN A 234 3.20 38.29 -9.76
N PRO A 235 2.54 37.18 -9.41
CA PRO A 235 2.78 35.90 -10.04
C PRO A 235 1.58 35.51 -10.93
N THR A 236 1.58 35.98 -12.18
CA THR A 236 1.42 35.03 -13.29
C THR A 236 2.71 34.21 -13.30
N ASP A 237 2.62 32.91 -13.55
CA ASP A 237 3.71 31.91 -13.53
C ASP A 237 3.83 31.10 -12.23
N LEU A 238 2.75 30.42 -11.87
CA LEU A 238 2.81 29.10 -11.23
C LEU A 238 1.82 28.19 -11.96
N GLU A 239 2.32 27.44 -12.93
CA GLU A 239 1.55 26.38 -13.60
C GLU A 239 1.12 25.33 -12.57
N ALA A 240 -0.19 25.29 -12.31
CA ALA A 240 -0.85 24.15 -11.67
C ALA A 240 -1.17 23.11 -12.76
N PRO A 241 -0.91 21.81 -12.56
CA PRO A 241 -1.54 20.81 -13.40
C PRO A 241 -2.99 20.63 -12.92
N HIS A 242 -3.91 21.34 -13.57
CA HIS A 242 -5.27 20.86 -13.77
C HIS A 242 -5.23 19.65 -14.71
N GLU A 243 -5.95 18.59 -14.37
CA GLU A 243 -6.89 17.94 -15.29
C GLU A 243 -7.66 16.85 -14.53
N SER A 244 -8.86 17.24 -14.08
CA SER A 244 -9.98 16.35 -13.87
C SER A 244 -10.96 16.64 -15.01
N GLU A 245 -11.13 15.69 -15.93
CA GLU A 245 -12.29 15.70 -16.81
C GLU A 245 -13.01 14.36 -16.79
N ASP A 246 -14.31 14.47 -16.57
CA ASP A 246 -15.33 13.45 -16.58
C ASP A 246 -15.49 12.82 -17.97
N VAL A 247 -15.57 11.49 -18.04
CA VAL A 247 -16.28 10.80 -19.13
C VAL A 247 -16.99 9.56 -18.60
N LEU A 248 -18.32 9.63 -18.50
CA LEU A 248 -19.23 8.48 -18.44
C LEU A 248 -19.43 7.90 -19.85
N PRO A 249 -19.54 6.57 -20.06
CA PRO A 249 -19.96 6.02 -21.33
C PRO A 249 -21.48 5.85 -21.40
N ALA A 250 -22.08 6.35 -22.49
CA ALA A 250 -23.46 6.06 -22.86
C ALA A 250 -23.59 4.66 -23.49
N LEU A 251 -24.59 3.91 -23.04
CA LEU A 251 -25.10 2.68 -23.65
C LEU A 251 -26.49 2.91 -24.26
N ARG A 252 -26.83 2.07 -25.27
CA ARG A 252 -28.09 1.89 -26.04
C ARG A 252 -28.11 2.69 -27.35
N SER A 253 -28.48 2.17 -28.52
CA SER A 253 -29.31 1.02 -28.98
C SER A 253 -28.88 0.72 -30.44
N GLY A 254 -28.93 -0.48 -31.03
CA GLY A 254 -30.10 -1.33 -31.24
C GLY A 254 -30.82 -0.98 -32.57
N VAL A 255 -30.28 -1.37 -33.74
CA VAL A 255 -31.07 -1.48 -34.99
C VAL A 255 -30.58 -2.67 -35.83
N LEU A 256 -31.53 -3.56 -36.13
CA LEU A 256 -31.45 -4.71 -37.02
C LEU A 256 -31.64 -4.30 -38.50
N ARG A 257 -30.83 -4.89 -39.40
CA ARG A 257 -31.12 -5.26 -40.81
C ARG A 257 -29.85 -5.98 -41.28
N GLY A 258 -29.81 -7.25 -41.68
CA GLY A 258 -30.77 -8.03 -42.45
C GLY A 258 -30.23 -8.14 -43.88
N ARG A 259 -29.54 -9.23 -44.23
CA ARG A 259 -29.45 -9.76 -45.60
C ARG A 259 -28.92 -11.20 -45.62
N ARG A 260 -29.60 -12.01 -46.44
CA ARG A 260 -29.44 -13.44 -46.69
C ARG A 260 -28.36 -13.69 -47.75
N GLY A 261 -27.84 -14.92 -47.78
CA GLY A 261 -27.10 -15.52 -48.90
C GLY A 261 -26.20 -16.64 -48.37
N ALA A 262 -26.64 -17.90 -48.44
CA ALA A 262 -26.22 -18.89 -49.46
C ALA A 262 -24.78 -19.39 -49.19
N SER A 263 -24.66 -20.55 -48.51
CA SER A 263 -24.44 -21.88 -49.12
C SER A 263 -22.95 -22.18 -49.33
N ASP A 264 -22.40 -23.07 -48.51
CA ASP A 264 -21.73 -24.31 -48.93
C ASP A 264 -20.82 -24.86 -47.83
N ALA A 265 -21.19 -26.03 -47.34
CA ALA A 265 -20.27 -26.96 -46.68
C ALA A 265 -19.67 -27.89 -47.76
N PRO A 266 -18.54 -28.54 -47.47
CA PRO A 266 -18.70 -29.94 -47.15
C PRO A 266 -17.94 -30.40 -45.89
N ASP A 267 -18.73 -31.12 -45.10
CA ASP A 267 -18.49 -32.28 -44.25
C ASP A 267 -17.11 -32.99 -44.40
N LEU A 268 -16.41 -33.17 -43.28
CA LEU A 268 -15.67 -34.40 -42.99
C LEU A 268 -15.83 -34.77 -41.51
N ARG A 269 -16.75 -35.71 -41.31
CA ARG A 269 -17.00 -36.53 -40.12
C ARG A 269 -15.83 -37.46 -39.76
N MET A 270 -15.84 -37.84 -38.46
CA MET A 270 -15.23 -39.02 -37.79
C MET A 270 -13.75 -38.87 -37.38
N GLY A 271 -13.35 -39.23 -36.16
CA GLY A 271 -14.05 -39.91 -35.08
C GLY A 271 -13.15 -40.04 -33.85
N ASN A 272 -13.78 -39.99 -32.69
CA ASN A 272 -13.18 -40.17 -31.37
C ASN A 272 -12.98 -41.68 -31.09
N ARG A 273 -11.77 -42.13 -30.74
CA ARG A 273 -11.54 -43.37 -29.96
C ARG A 273 -10.30 -43.29 -29.07
N ASN A 274 -10.55 -43.48 -27.77
CA ASN A 274 -9.63 -43.84 -26.71
C ASN A 274 -8.94 -45.19 -26.94
N ARG A 275 -7.64 -45.32 -26.58
CA ARG A 275 -7.06 -46.54 -25.97
C ARG A 275 -5.66 -46.33 -25.32
N ARG A 276 -5.63 -46.57 -23.99
CA ARG A 276 -4.65 -47.32 -23.16
C ARG A 276 -3.87 -48.41 -23.95
N LEU A 277 -2.62 -48.86 -23.72
CA LEU A 277 -1.55 -48.90 -22.68
C LEU A 277 -0.19 -49.02 -23.46
N ASP A 278 1.00 -48.71 -22.93
CA ASP A 278 1.93 -49.66 -22.27
C ASP A 278 3.31 -48.97 -21.96
N ARG A 279 4.10 -49.64 -21.12
CA ARG A 279 5.25 -49.34 -20.26
C ARG A 279 6.61 -49.02 -20.93
N SER A 280 7.38 -48.16 -20.23
CA SER A 280 8.82 -48.21 -19.79
C SER A 280 9.92 -48.83 -20.69
N PRO A 281 11.19 -48.34 -20.68
CA PRO A 281 12.04 -48.37 -19.47
C PRO A 281 13.02 -47.21 -19.21
N MET A 282 13.65 -47.35 -18.04
CA MET A 282 14.56 -46.46 -17.32
C MET A 282 15.85 -46.06 -18.05
N GLY A 283 16.35 -44.87 -17.71
CA GLY A 283 17.74 -44.46 -17.93
C GLY A 283 18.13 -43.24 -17.07
N LEU A 284 18.92 -43.49 -16.02
CA LEU A 284 20.07 -42.71 -15.51
C LEU A 284 19.98 -41.17 -15.64
N GLY A 285 19.88 -40.36 -14.60
CA GLY A 285 20.80 -40.30 -13.46
C GLY A 285 21.64 -39.01 -13.53
N SER A 286 21.20 -37.92 -12.90
CA SER A 286 22.09 -36.82 -12.48
C SER A 286 21.45 -36.04 -11.33
N ARG A 287 21.85 -36.39 -10.10
CA ARG A 287 21.57 -35.61 -8.89
C ARG A 287 22.56 -34.44 -8.82
N SER A 288 22.07 -33.21 -8.88
CA SER A 288 22.82 -32.03 -8.45
C SER A 288 22.67 -31.87 -6.93
N HIS A 289 23.78 -32.05 -6.20
CA HIS A 289 23.86 -31.79 -4.77
C HIS A 289 24.10 -30.30 -4.51
N HIS A 290 23.14 -29.64 -3.85
CA HIS A 290 23.37 -28.41 -3.09
C HIS A 290 23.37 -28.77 -1.59
N PRO A 291 24.41 -28.43 -0.81
CA PRO A 291 24.32 -28.54 0.64
C PRO A 291 24.08 -27.17 1.29
N TRP A 292 22.84 -26.90 1.67
CA TRP A 292 22.54 -25.95 2.75
C TRP A 292 22.83 -26.66 4.08
N ARG A 293 23.90 -26.23 4.76
CA ARG A 293 24.26 -26.73 6.10
C ARG A 293 23.24 -26.24 7.12
N SER A 294 22.61 -27.17 7.82
CA SER A 294 21.76 -26.93 8.99
C SER A 294 22.63 -26.61 10.21
N ILE A 295 22.34 -25.50 10.89
CA ILE A 295 22.88 -25.19 12.22
C ILE A 295 22.07 -26.01 13.23
N ARG A 296 22.70 -26.99 13.90
CA ARG A 296 22.17 -27.61 15.12
C ARG A 296 22.80 -26.92 16.33
N LEU A 297 21.97 -26.24 17.13
CA LEU A 297 22.34 -25.83 18.49
C LEU A 297 22.18 -27.05 19.41
N GLY A 298 23.30 -27.53 19.93
CA GLY A 298 23.36 -28.60 20.93
C GLY A 298 23.18 -28.02 22.34
N VAL A 299 22.14 -28.47 23.04
CA VAL A 299 22.02 -28.32 24.49
C VAL A 299 22.79 -29.49 25.13
N ARG A 300 23.84 -29.20 25.89
CA ARG A 300 24.54 -30.18 26.73
C ARG A 300 24.02 -30.08 28.17
N ALA A 301 23.38 -31.14 28.64
CA ALA A 301 23.14 -31.40 30.05
C ALA A 301 24.45 -31.87 30.71
N GLY A 302 24.82 -31.27 31.83
CA GLY A 302 25.92 -31.71 32.68
C GLY A 302 25.41 -32.62 33.79
N ILE A 303 25.92 -33.83 33.86
CA ILE A 303 25.85 -34.69 35.05
C ILE A 303 27.30 -35.03 35.41
N ALA A 304 27.71 -34.71 36.62
CA ALA A 304 28.92 -35.22 37.24
C ALA A 304 28.53 -35.83 38.61
N THR A 305 28.56 -37.16 38.67
CA THR A 305 28.83 -37.94 39.88
C THR A 305 30.31 -37.79 40.24
N GLY A 306 30.81 -37.90 41.47
CA GLY A 306 30.30 -38.14 42.81
C GLY A 306 31.50 -37.97 43.78
N LEU A 307 31.32 -38.20 45.09
CA LEU A 307 32.32 -38.75 46.04
C LEU A 307 31.73 -38.81 47.47
N THR A 308 31.35 -40.03 47.86
CA THR A 308 31.51 -40.76 49.14
C THR A 308 31.80 -40.09 50.50
N GLY A 309 31.06 -40.59 51.53
CA GLY A 309 31.49 -40.80 52.93
C GLY A 309 30.98 -39.75 53.93
N SER A 310 30.43 -40.04 55.13
CA SER A 310 30.23 -41.25 55.95
C SER A 310 29.33 -40.88 57.15
N THR A 311 28.61 -41.87 57.72
CA THR A 311 28.12 -42.06 59.13
C THR A 311 28.44 -40.93 60.14
N GLU A 312 27.52 -40.41 60.97
CA GLU A 312 26.49 -40.97 61.86
C GLU A 312 25.35 -39.94 62.05
#